data_AF-A0A820IYY2-F1
#
_entry.id   AF-A0A820IYY2-F1
#
_cell.length_a   1.000
_cell.length_b   1.000
_cell.length_c   1.000
_cell.angle_alpha   90.00
_cell.angle_beta   90.00
_cell.angle_gamma   90.00
#
_symmetry.space_group_name_H-M   'P 1'
#
loop_
_entity.id
_entity.type
_entity.pdbx_description
1 polymer ?
#
loop_
_entity_poly.entity_id
_entity_poly.type
_entity_poly.pdbx_seq_one_letter_code
_entity_poly.pdbx_strand_id
1 'polypeptide(L)'
;CVVMKWKDDYLVVYVQSSHVNEEELRQHCQSHLPPHMIPSMFIILDKLPLNPNGKVDRKELPSPQFSLSTFSLSDKSDTLLNQFEEHIHTIWCQVLHCNDNHISRTTSFFSIGGHSLLFIQLYHHYQSVFNFDAHTLSITPFLQQPTIFQHSQLLQAVSMNSIQTTQWDTLHINEGIASFAQERIFLDQQVRFSSDIAIYNELSTLQVVQGSLSLNRSLQVFRYVLNKHKILRTSLIFNNNDGTLKQCITDIHKTFTITMNQTFE
;
A
#
# COMPACT_ATOMS: atom_id res chain seq x y z
N CYS A 1 -4.82 19.39 -21.67
CA CYS A 1 -4.03 18.55 -20.76
C CYS A 1 -4.81 17.27 -20.49
N VAL A 2 -4.14 16.11 -20.45
CA VAL A 2 -4.72 14.82 -20.06
C VAL A 2 -3.78 14.12 -19.09
N VAL A 3 -4.32 13.59 -18.00
CA VAL A 3 -3.58 12.78 -17.03
C VAL A 3 -3.95 11.31 -17.25
N MET A 4 -2.95 10.42 -17.28
CA MET A 4 -3.15 8.99 -17.39
C MET A 4 -2.31 8.24 -16.37
N LYS A 5 -2.88 7.16 -15.86
CA LYS A 5 -2.15 6.14 -15.09
C LYS A 5 -1.51 5.17 -16.08
N TRP A 6 -0.21 4.93 -15.95
CA TRP A 6 0.55 4.03 -16.81
C TRP A 6 1.11 2.87 -16.01
N LYS A 7 0.91 1.64 -16.50
CA LYS A 7 1.34 0.39 -15.84
C LYS A 7 0.98 0.33 -14.33
N ASP A 8 -0.14 0.93 -13.96
CA ASP A 8 -0.64 1.00 -12.59
C ASP A 8 0.21 1.70 -11.53
N ASP A 9 1.41 2.16 -11.87
CA ASP A 9 2.35 2.72 -10.88
C ASP A 9 2.79 4.15 -11.20
N TYR A 10 2.58 4.62 -12.43
CA TYR A 10 3.08 5.92 -12.88
C TYR A 10 1.97 6.87 -13.30
N LEU A 11 2.13 8.16 -12.97
CA LEU A 11 1.27 9.23 -13.46
C LEU A 11 1.97 9.96 -14.62
N VAL A 12 1.34 9.98 -15.79
CA VAL A 12 1.83 10.66 -16.99
C VAL A 12 0.87 11.76 -17.37
N VAL A 13 1.40 12.96 -17.61
CA VAL A 13 0.62 14.11 -18.04
C VAL A 13 1.00 14.51 -19.45
N TYR A 14 0.00 14.58 -20.31
CA TYR A 14 0.13 15.08 -21.68
C TYR A 14 -0.39 16.51 -21.74
N VAL A 15 0.49 17.46 -22.06
CA VAL A 15 0.14 18.88 -22.15
C VAL A 15 0.32 19.34 -23.58
N GLN A 16 -0.67 20.07 -24.10
CA GLN A 16 -0.50 20.81 -25.35
C GLN A 16 0.03 22.20 -25.01
N SER A 17 1.27 22.51 -25.36
CA SER A 17 1.88 23.82 -25.09
C SER A 17 3.12 24.03 -25.95
N SER A 18 3.35 25.29 -26.36
CA SER A 18 4.57 25.74 -27.06
C SER A 18 5.50 26.60 -26.19
N HIS A 19 5.10 26.91 -24.95
CA HIS A 19 5.75 27.95 -24.13
C HIS A 19 6.12 27.51 -22.72
N VAL A 20 5.75 26.29 -22.33
CA VAL A 20 5.99 25.77 -20.98
C VAL A 20 6.90 24.57 -21.12
N ASN A 21 7.88 24.44 -20.23
CA ASN A 21 8.74 23.25 -20.16
C ASN A 21 8.30 22.32 -19.03
N GLU A 22 8.91 21.13 -18.97
CA GLU A 22 8.58 20.13 -17.96
C GLU A 22 8.84 20.61 -16.53
N GLU A 23 9.93 21.35 -16.30
CA GLU A 23 10.34 21.80 -14.97
C GLU A 23 9.34 22.81 -14.39
N GLU A 24 8.87 23.76 -15.20
CA GLU A 24 7.82 24.72 -14.80
C GLU A 24 6.52 24.01 -14.43
N LEU A 25 6.09 23.01 -15.20
CA LEU A 25 4.90 22.21 -14.88
C LEU A 25 5.09 21.45 -13.57
N ARG A 26 6.27 20.87 -13.35
CA ARG A 26 6.61 20.11 -12.15
C ARG A 26 6.58 21.01 -10.91
N GLN A 27 7.20 22.19 -10.98
CA GLN A 27 7.18 23.18 -9.89
C GLN A 27 5.76 23.68 -9.61
N HIS A 28 4.96 23.91 -10.66
CA HIS A 28 3.56 24.27 -10.50
C HIS A 28 2.75 23.18 -9.79
N CYS A 29 2.96 21.90 -10.13
CA CYS A 29 2.35 20.78 -9.43
C CYS A 29 2.82 20.70 -7.97
N GLN A 30 4.12 20.84 -7.71
CA GLN A 30 4.68 20.78 -6.35
C GLN A 30 4.11 21.84 -5.40
N SER A 31 3.75 23.02 -5.92
CA SER A 31 3.17 24.10 -5.11
C SER A 31 1.68 23.89 -4.76
N HIS A 32 0.98 23.01 -5.47
CA HIS A 32 -0.47 22.81 -5.30
C HIS A 32 -0.87 21.40 -4.91
N LEU A 33 0.00 20.41 -5.12
CA LEU A 33 -0.30 18.99 -4.97
C LEU A 33 0.64 18.32 -3.97
N PRO A 34 0.16 17.32 -3.22
CA PRO A 34 1.02 16.50 -2.39
C PRO A 34 1.97 15.66 -3.25
N PRO A 35 3.12 15.20 -2.69
CA PRO A 35 4.17 14.56 -3.48
C PRO A 35 3.74 13.33 -4.29
N HIS A 36 2.82 12.52 -3.75
CA HIS A 36 2.30 11.31 -4.41
C HIS A 36 1.34 11.59 -5.57
N MET A 37 0.88 12.84 -5.74
CA MET A 37 0.06 13.28 -6.88
C MET A 37 0.88 13.95 -7.98
N ILE A 38 2.18 14.18 -7.75
CA ILE A 38 3.06 14.77 -8.76
C ILE A 38 3.27 13.74 -9.87
N PRO A 39 3.00 14.11 -11.14
CA PRO A 39 3.27 13.23 -12.27
C PRO A 39 4.74 12.79 -12.34
N SER A 40 4.93 11.50 -12.62
CA SER A 40 6.24 10.93 -12.91
C SER A 40 6.82 11.59 -14.16
N MET A 41 6.03 11.76 -15.21
CA MET A 41 6.48 12.29 -16.51
C MET A 41 5.50 13.30 -17.10
N PHE A 42 6.05 14.36 -17.69
CA PHE A 42 5.30 15.33 -18.49
C PHE A 42 5.70 15.19 -19.96
N ILE A 43 4.70 14.99 -20.83
CA ILE A 43 4.90 14.89 -22.28
C ILE A 43 4.23 16.10 -22.92
N ILE A 44 5.04 16.96 -23.51
CA ILE A 44 4.59 18.18 -24.16
C ILE A 44 4.40 17.89 -25.65
N LEU A 45 3.21 18.19 -26.16
CA LEU A 45 2.81 17.94 -27.54
C LEU A 45 2.40 19.25 -28.20
N ASP A 46 2.66 19.38 -29.51
CA ASP A 46 2.14 20.50 -30.30
C ASP A 46 0.61 20.47 -30.39
N LYS A 47 0.05 19.25 -30.43
CA LYS A 47 -1.39 19.02 -30.50
C LYS A 47 -1.79 17.71 -29.82
N LEU A 48 -2.86 17.74 -29.04
CA LEU A 48 -3.48 16.51 -28.52
C LEU A 48 -4.26 15.79 -29.63
N PRO A 49 -4.12 14.46 -29.79
CA PRO A 49 -4.94 13.69 -30.71
C PRO A 49 -6.39 13.68 -30.23
N LEU A 50 -7.33 13.95 -31.14
CA LEU A 50 -8.76 13.99 -30.83
C LEU A 50 -9.48 12.96 -31.69
N ASN A 51 -10.43 12.24 -31.08
CA ASN A 51 -11.33 11.37 -31.80
C ASN A 51 -12.39 12.18 -32.59
N PRO A 52 -13.21 11.54 -33.46
CA PRO A 52 -14.24 12.23 -34.23
C PRO A 52 -15.28 13.00 -33.39
N ASN A 53 -15.44 12.65 -32.11
CA ASN A 53 -16.33 13.33 -31.18
C ASN A 53 -15.66 14.51 -30.45
N GLY A 54 -14.44 14.89 -30.83
CA GLY A 54 -13.68 15.99 -30.22
C GLY A 54 -13.12 15.69 -28.83
N LYS A 55 -13.19 14.44 -28.36
CA LYS A 55 -12.55 14.01 -27.10
C LYS A 55 -11.13 13.54 -27.38
N VAL A 56 -10.24 13.66 -26.39
CA VAL A 56 -8.85 13.19 -26.55
C VAL A 56 -8.82 11.69 -26.78
N ASP A 57 -8.16 11.28 -27.86
CA ASP A 57 -7.95 9.86 -28.17
C ASP A 57 -6.73 9.34 -27.39
N ARG A 58 -7.02 8.62 -26.30
CA ARG A 58 -5.98 8.07 -25.43
C ARG A 58 -5.14 6.98 -26.10
N LYS A 59 -5.62 6.36 -27.18
CA LYS A 59 -4.89 5.29 -27.89
C LYS A 59 -3.83 5.84 -28.84
N GLU A 60 -4.01 7.08 -29.29
CA GLU A 60 -3.06 7.77 -30.18
C GLU A 60 -2.03 8.61 -29.41
N LEU A 61 -2.13 8.68 -28.09
CA LEU A 61 -1.13 9.36 -27.28
C LEU A 61 0.20 8.61 -27.36
N PRO A 62 1.34 9.33 -27.51
CA PRO A 62 2.64 8.69 -27.60
C PRO A 62 2.96 7.93 -26.31
N SER A 63 3.51 6.72 -26.47
CA SER A 63 3.88 5.88 -25.34
C SER A 63 4.98 6.55 -24.51
N PRO A 64 4.81 6.67 -23.18
CA PRO A 64 5.82 7.23 -22.30
C PRO A 64 7.04 6.31 -22.26
N GLN A 65 8.22 6.86 -22.56
CA GLN A 65 9.48 6.15 -22.49
C GLN A 65 10.07 6.31 -21.10
N PHE A 66 9.65 5.43 -20.17
CA PHE A 66 10.24 5.34 -18.85
C PHE A 66 11.61 4.66 -18.93
N SER A 67 12.68 5.42 -19.14
CA SER A 67 14.01 4.94 -18.78
C SER A 67 14.34 5.47 -17.38
N LEU A 68 14.85 4.64 -16.46
CA LEU A 68 15.29 5.18 -15.16
C LEU A 68 16.44 6.19 -15.31
N SER A 69 17.11 6.20 -16.46
CA SER A 69 18.03 7.28 -16.88
C SER A 69 17.34 8.61 -17.20
N THR A 70 16.07 8.64 -17.64
CA THR A 70 15.32 9.89 -17.87
C THR A 70 14.83 10.52 -16.57
N PHE A 71 14.71 9.75 -15.48
CA PHE A 71 14.49 10.30 -14.13
C PHE A 71 15.78 10.81 -13.45
N SER A 72 16.94 10.51 -14.03
CA SER A 72 18.26 10.94 -13.57
C SER A 72 18.67 12.28 -14.19
N LEU A 73 17.74 13.24 -14.31
CA LEU A 73 18.00 14.59 -14.80
C LEU A 73 18.61 15.53 -13.75
N SER A 74 19.05 15.01 -12.60
CA SER A 74 19.90 15.76 -11.67
C SER A 74 21.36 15.61 -12.07
N ASP A 75 22.13 16.70 -12.00
CA ASP A 75 23.57 16.76 -12.26
C ASP A 75 24.31 15.53 -11.69
N LYS A 76 25.35 15.05 -12.38
CA LYS A 76 26.16 13.87 -11.98
C LYS A 76 26.75 13.95 -10.55
N SER A 77 26.70 15.13 -9.91
CA SER A 77 27.08 15.32 -8.51
C SER A 77 25.98 14.89 -7.53
N ASP A 78 24.70 14.96 -7.91
CA ASP A 78 23.55 14.58 -7.08
C ASP A 78 23.26 13.07 -7.13
N THR A 79 23.92 12.34 -8.01
CA THR A 79 23.80 10.87 -8.09
C THR A 79 24.70 10.14 -7.11
N LEU A 80 25.67 10.83 -6.48
CA LEU A 80 26.59 10.20 -5.52
C LEU A 80 25.90 10.00 -4.18
N LEU A 81 25.72 8.74 -3.81
CA LEU A 81 25.20 8.34 -2.51
C LEU A 81 26.36 8.28 -1.51
N ASN A 82 26.12 8.77 -0.29
CA ASN A 82 27.03 8.45 0.83
C ASN A 82 26.78 7.03 1.35
N GLN A 83 27.68 6.50 2.18
CA GLN A 83 27.56 5.12 2.69
C GLN A 83 26.22 4.86 3.41
N PHE A 84 25.63 5.84 4.10
CA PHE A 84 24.34 5.68 4.76
C PHE A 84 23.17 5.70 3.75
N GLU A 85 23.26 6.56 2.74
CA GLU A 85 22.31 6.63 1.63
C GLU A 85 22.34 5.37 0.76
N GLU A 86 23.48 4.71 0.60
CA GLU A 86 23.60 3.41 -0.09
C GLU A 86 22.79 2.30 0.63
N HIS A 87 22.78 2.30 1.95
CA HIS A 87 21.96 1.36 2.72
C HIS A 87 20.47 1.65 2.50
N ILE A 88 20.07 2.92 2.53
CA ILE A 88 18.69 3.35 2.29
C ILE A 88 18.26 3.00 0.86
N HIS A 89 19.14 3.25 -0.11
CA HIS A 89 18.95 2.90 -1.52
C HIS A 89 18.74 1.39 -1.70
N THR A 90 19.50 0.56 -1.01
CA THR A 90 19.35 -0.90 -1.05
C THR A 90 17.95 -1.32 -0.59
N ILE A 91 17.44 -0.72 0.50
CA ILE A 91 16.08 -0.98 0.99
C ILE A 91 15.03 -0.53 -0.03
N TRP A 92 15.23 0.64 -0.66
CA TRP A 92 14.34 1.12 -1.72
C TRP A 92 14.29 0.15 -2.89
N CYS A 93 15.44 -0.34 -3.36
CA CYS A 93 15.50 -1.30 -4.46
C CYS A 93 14.77 -2.60 -4.14
N GLN A 94 14.87 -3.08 -2.89
CA GLN A 94 14.14 -4.27 -2.43
C GLN A 94 12.63 -4.07 -2.47
N VAL A 95 12.14 -2.92 -1.97
CA VAL A 95 10.72 -2.60 -1.88
C VAL A 95 10.11 -2.30 -3.26
N LEU A 96 10.83 -1.56 -4.10
CA LEU A 96 10.39 -1.22 -5.47
C LEU A 96 10.61 -2.37 -6.46
N HIS A 97 11.23 -3.47 -6.02
CA HIS A 97 11.60 -4.62 -6.85
C HIS A 97 12.39 -4.21 -8.11
N CYS A 98 13.29 -3.24 -7.98
CA CYS A 98 14.15 -2.81 -9.08
C CYS A 98 15.59 -3.31 -8.89
N ASN A 99 16.12 -4.01 -9.89
CA ASN A 99 17.47 -4.60 -9.85
C ASN A 99 18.54 -3.51 -10.04
N ASP A 100 19.34 -3.23 -9.00
CA ASP A 100 20.59 -2.43 -9.00
C ASP A 100 20.57 -1.13 -9.83
N ASN A 101 19.38 -0.52 -9.88
CA ASN A 101 19.06 0.83 -10.33
C ASN A 101 19.92 1.90 -9.66
N HIS A 102 20.72 2.71 -10.36
CA HIS A 102 21.22 3.98 -9.79
C HIS A 102 20.04 4.95 -9.66
N ILE A 103 19.41 4.99 -8.48
CA ILE A 103 18.37 5.97 -8.12
C ILE A 103 19.11 7.18 -7.55
N SER A 104 18.92 8.35 -8.16
CA SER A 104 19.53 9.58 -7.65
C SER A 104 19.01 9.91 -6.24
N ARG A 105 19.86 10.48 -5.38
CA ARG A 105 19.49 10.76 -3.98
C ARG A 105 18.31 11.72 -3.83
N THR A 106 18.06 12.54 -4.85
CA THR A 106 16.97 13.53 -4.92
C THR A 106 15.74 13.02 -5.67
N THR A 107 15.78 11.80 -6.20
CA THR A 107 14.64 11.20 -6.91
C THR A 107 13.50 10.90 -5.93
N SER A 108 12.29 11.28 -6.30
CA SER A 108 11.10 10.99 -5.50
C SER A 108 10.73 9.50 -5.58
N PHE A 109 10.41 8.90 -4.44
CA PHE A 109 9.89 7.53 -4.36
C PHE A 109 8.66 7.32 -5.27
N PHE A 110 7.77 8.32 -5.31
CA PHE A 110 6.54 8.26 -6.09
C PHE A 110 6.77 8.43 -7.59
N SER A 111 7.85 9.13 -8.00
CA SER A 111 8.14 9.28 -9.44
C SER A 111 8.61 7.99 -10.09
N ILE A 112 9.16 7.05 -9.30
CA ILE A 112 9.73 5.78 -9.79
C ILE A 112 8.80 4.57 -9.60
N GLY A 113 7.52 4.79 -9.33
CA GLY A 113 6.51 3.73 -9.21
C GLY A 113 6.18 3.34 -7.77
N GLY A 114 6.74 4.05 -6.79
CA GLY A 114 6.36 3.89 -5.40
C GLY A 114 4.92 4.35 -5.16
N HIS A 115 4.17 3.60 -4.36
CA HIS A 115 2.81 3.94 -3.93
C HIS A 115 2.64 3.73 -2.42
N SER A 116 1.48 4.07 -1.87
CA SER A 116 1.22 4.07 -0.43
C SER A 116 1.49 2.73 0.25
N LEU A 117 1.06 1.59 -0.32
CA LEU A 117 1.38 0.27 0.23
C LEU A 117 2.89 -0.04 0.25
N LEU A 118 3.62 0.22 -0.85
CA LEU A 118 5.08 0.05 -0.87
C LEU A 118 5.77 1.00 0.11
N PHE A 119 5.25 2.22 0.28
CA PHE A 119 5.78 3.17 1.23
C PHE A 119 5.60 2.69 2.68
N ILE A 120 4.46 2.08 3.01
CA ILE A 120 4.23 1.48 4.33
C ILE A 120 5.21 0.32 4.57
N GLN A 121 5.46 -0.52 3.55
CA GLN A 121 6.47 -1.58 3.64
C GLN A 121 7.88 -1.03 3.84
N LEU A 122 8.26 0.00 3.08
CA LEU A 122 9.53 0.71 3.23
C LEU A 122 9.72 1.24 4.65
N TYR A 123 8.69 1.90 5.18
CA TYR A 123 8.73 2.48 6.52
C TYR A 123 8.85 1.38 7.60
N HIS A 124 8.16 0.25 7.46
CA HIS A 124 8.35 -0.89 8.36
C HIS A 124 9.75 -1.51 8.26
N HIS A 125 10.32 -1.59 7.06
CA HIS A 125 11.72 -1.98 6.89
C HIS A 125 12.66 -1.02 7.63
N TYR A 126 12.44 0.29 7.53
CA TYR A 126 13.22 1.26 8.30
C TYR A 126 13.11 1.05 9.81
N GLN A 127 11.91 0.83 10.33
CA GLN A 127 11.71 0.54 11.76
C GLN A 127 12.54 -0.67 12.21
N SER A 128 12.56 -1.73 11.40
CA SER A 128 13.32 -2.95 11.71
C SER A 128 14.84 -2.78 11.62
N VAL A 129 15.34 -2.01 10.64
CA VAL A 129 16.78 -1.85 10.39
C VAL A 129 17.39 -0.81 11.32
N PHE A 130 16.69 0.29 11.56
CA PHE A 130 17.17 1.43 12.36
C PHE A 130 16.64 1.41 13.80
N ASN A 131 15.86 0.40 14.19
CA ASN A 131 15.36 0.18 15.55
C ASN A 131 14.65 1.40 16.14
N PHE A 132 13.64 1.92 15.44
CA PHE A 132 12.75 2.95 15.97
C PHE A 132 11.28 2.54 15.86
N ASP A 133 10.41 3.15 16.65
CA ASP A 133 8.98 2.89 16.63
C ASP A 133 8.18 4.04 15.97
N ALA A 134 6.91 3.77 15.66
CA ALA A 134 6.06 4.76 15.00
C ALA A 134 5.73 5.99 15.86
N HIS A 135 5.86 5.86 17.18
CA HIS A 135 5.66 6.96 18.12
C HIS A 135 6.83 7.93 18.10
N THR A 136 8.05 7.43 17.93
CA THR A 136 9.25 8.27 17.90
C THR A 136 9.39 9.00 16.58
N LEU A 137 9.22 8.30 15.46
CA LEU A 137 9.33 8.92 14.15
C LEU A 137 8.17 8.48 13.27
N SER A 138 7.11 9.30 13.23
CA SER A 138 5.93 9.07 12.39
C SER A 138 6.28 8.83 10.92
N ILE A 139 5.40 8.15 10.19
CA ILE A 139 5.51 7.96 8.73
C ILE A 139 5.31 9.27 7.94
N THR A 140 4.63 10.26 8.53
CA THR A 140 4.21 11.49 7.83
C THR A 140 5.37 12.31 7.25
N PRO A 141 6.47 12.59 7.98
CA PRO A 141 7.60 13.32 7.43
C PRO A 141 8.25 12.61 6.23
N PHE A 142 8.33 11.28 6.28
CA PHE A 142 8.86 10.50 5.16
C PHE A 142 7.99 10.64 3.90
N LEU A 143 6.66 10.66 4.05
CA LEU A 143 5.73 10.87 2.93
C LEU A 143 5.85 12.26 2.31
N GLN A 144 6.08 13.27 3.14
CA GLN A 144 6.24 14.66 2.71
C GLN A 144 7.62 14.92 2.07
N GLN A 145 8.62 14.14 2.45
CA GLN A 145 9.99 14.27 2.00
C GLN A 145 10.45 12.96 1.32
N PRO A 146 9.89 12.61 0.15
CA PRO A 146 9.98 11.26 -0.40
C PRO A 146 11.26 11.02 -1.19
N THR A 147 12.43 11.46 -0.73
CA THR A 147 13.72 11.26 -1.40
C THR A 147 14.71 10.54 -0.50
N ILE A 148 15.66 9.81 -1.08
CA ILE A 148 16.70 9.09 -0.32
C ILE A 148 17.48 10.06 0.57
N PHE A 149 17.85 11.23 0.04
CA PHE A 149 18.55 12.26 0.80
C PHE A 149 17.75 12.71 2.01
N GLN A 150 16.48 13.03 1.84
CA GLN A 150 15.65 13.49 2.96
C GLN A 150 15.39 12.37 3.98
N HIS A 151 15.11 11.15 3.52
CA HIS A 151 14.97 9.98 4.39
C HIS A 151 16.24 9.74 5.20
N SER A 152 17.40 9.93 4.58
CA SER A 152 18.69 9.82 5.27
C SER A 152 18.83 10.83 6.41
N GLN A 153 18.41 12.08 6.21
CA GLN A 153 18.43 13.11 7.24
C GLN A 153 17.49 12.78 8.41
N LEU A 154 16.28 12.32 8.10
CA LEU A 154 15.29 11.93 9.11
C LEU A 154 15.79 10.74 9.96
N LEU A 155 16.39 9.74 9.32
CA LEU A 155 16.90 8.54 10.00
C LEU A 155 18.18 8.81 10.80
N GLN A 156 19.07 9.66 10.31
CA GLN A 156 20.27 10.07 11.05
C GLN A 156 19.93 10.81 12.33
N ALA A 157 18.94 11.71 12.30
CA ALA A 157 18.47 12.44 13.48
C ALA A 157 17.97 11.51 14.60
N VAL A 158 17.41 10.36 14.24
CA VAL A 158 16.96 9.33 15.18
C VAL A 158 18.12 8.48 15.69
N SER A 159 19.08 8.10 14.84
CA SER A 159 20.24 7.28 15.24
C SER A 159 21.11 7.92 16.34
N MET A 160 21.11 9.26 16.44
CA MET A 160 21.86 10.00 17.45
C MET A 160 21.19 9.99 18.83
N ASN A 161 19.89 9.73 18.88
CA ASN A 161 19.13 9.62 20.13
C ASN A 161 18.86 8.14 20.38
N SER A 162 19.57 7.54 21.34
CA SER A 162 19.33 6.14 21.74
C SER A 162 17.89 5.97 22.22
N ILE A 163 17.02 5.46 21.36
CA ILE A 163 15.63 5.23 21.69
C ILE A 163 15.49 3.78 22.12
N GLN A 164 14.92 3.57 23.30
CA GLN A 164 14.45 2.26 23.71
C GLN A 164 13.28 1.88 22.82
N THR A 165 13.48 0.88 21.97
CA THR A 165 12.37 0.21 21.31
C THR A 165 11.49 -0.40 22.38
N THR A 166 10.24 0.05 22.49
CA THR A 166 9.22 -0.75 23.17
C THR A 166 9.02 -2.01 22.33
N GLN A 167 9.56 -3.13 22.81
CA GLN A 167 9.13 -4.43 22.34
C GLN A 167 7.64 -4.55 22.63
N TRP A 168 6.84 -4.59 21.58
CA TRP A 168 5.45 -4.99 21.69
C TRP A 168 5.49 -6.48 21.95
N ASP A 169 5.28 -6.87 23.20
CA ASP A 169 5.05 -8.28 23.53
C ASP A 169 3.93 -8.79 22.61
N THR A 170 4.15 -9.95 22.01
CA THR A 170 3.10 -10.59 21.22
C THR A 170 1.97 -10.89 22.18
N LEU A 171 0.93 -10.06 22.15
CA LEU A 171 -0.21 -10.17 23.03
C LEU A 171 -0.93 -11.48 22.68
N HIS A 172 -0.68 -12.51 23.48
CA HIS A 172 -1.36 -13.80 23.40
C HIS A 172 -2.76 -13.66 24.00
N ILE A 173 -3.58 -12.85 23.35
CA ILE A 173 -4.97 -12.64 23.71
C ILE A 173 -5.73 -13.88 23.23
N ASN A 174 -6.08 -14.79 24.13
CA ASN A 174 -7.15 -15.75 23.87
C ASN A 174 -8.52 -15.11 24.18
N GLU A 175 -8.54 -14.12 25.07
CA GLU A 175 -9.71 -13.30 25.39
C GLU A 175 -9.27 -11.85 25.62
N GLY A 176 -9.99 -10.89 25.05
CA GLY A 176 -9.63 -9.48 25.15
C GLY A 176 -10.75 -8.53 24.76
N ILE A 177 -10.46 -7.23 24.83
CA ILE A 177 -11.41 -6.18 24.43
C ILE A 177 -11.57 -6.22 22.91
N ALA A 178 -12.80 -6.07 22.43
CA ALA A 178 -13.08 -5.92 21.01
C ALA A 178 -12.46 -4.61 20.47
N SER A 179 -11.99 -4.62 19.23
CA SER A 179 -11.58 -3.36 18.59
C SER A 179 -12.79 -2.46 18.35
N PHE A 180 -12.58 -1.14 18.26
CA PHE A 180 -13.66 -0.21 17.92
C PHE A 180 -14.39 -0.58 16.60
N ALA A 181 -13.67 -1.15 15.63
CA ALA A 181 -14.27 -1.65 14.41
C ALA A 181 -15.18 -2.87 14.66
N GLN A 182 -14.76 -3.81 15.50
CA GLN A 182 -15.56 -4.96 15.91
C GLN A 182 -16.81 -4.52 16.68
N GLU A 183 -16.67 -3.60 17.65
CA GLU A 183 -17.80 -3.04 18.39
C GLU A 183 -18.83 -2.38 17.48
N ARG A 184 -18.37 -1.55 16.54
CA ARG A 184 -19.24 -0.88 15.57
C ARG A 184 -20.02 -1.89 14.73
N ILE A 185 -19.35 -2.90 14.17
CA ILE A 185 -20.01 -3.91 13.33
C ILE A 185 -21.02 -4.72 14.16
N PHE A 186 -20.63 -5.12 15.38
CA PHE A 186 -21.51 -5.83 16.29
C PHE A 186 -22.76 -5.01 16.63
N LEU A 187 -22.61 -3.73 16.97
CA LEU A 187 -23.74 -2.84 17.27
C LEU A 187 -24.64 -2.64 16.07
N ASP A 188 -24.10 -2.43 14.86
CA ASP A 188 -24.92 -2.26 13.66
C ASP A 188 -25.73 -3.53 13.34
N GLN A 189 -25.14 -4.72 13.57
CA GLN A 189 -25.86 -6.00 13.48
C GLN A 189 -26.96 -6.16 14.53
N GLN A 190 -26.75 -5.71 15.77
CA GLN A 190 -27.75 -5.82 16.85
C GLN A 190 -28.90 -4.79 16.71
N VAL A 191 -28.59 -3.55 16.33
CA VAL A 191 -29.57 -2.45 16.22
C VAL A 191 -30.48 -2.63 15.00
N ARG A 192 -29.98 -3.22 13.91
CA ARG A 192 -30.79 -3.57 12.75
C ARG A 192 -31.47 -4.91 13.02
N PHE A 193 -32.51 -4.90 13.85
CA PHE A 193 -33.35 -6.00 14.39
C PHE A 193 -33.88 -7.09 13.40
N SER A 194 -33.06 -7.58 12.50
CA SER A 194 -33.38 -8.68 11.60
C SER A 194 -32.11 -9.50 11.45
N SER A 195 -32.15 -10.70 12.04
CA SER A 195 -31.13 -11.76 11.97
C SER A 195 -30.71 -12.15 10.54
N ASP A 196 -31.39 -11.62 9.53
CA ASP A 196 -31.27 -12.01 8.13
C ASP A 196 -30.49 -11.01 7.27
N ILE A 197 -29.94 -9.95 7.88
CA ILE A 197 -29.23 -8.90 7.15
C ILE A 197 -27.74 -9.24 7.00
N ALA A 198 -27.39 -9.78 5.83
CA ALA A 198 -26.04 -10.14 5.42
C ALA A 198 -25.21 -8.97 4.83
N ILE A 199 -25.42 -7.71 5.27
CA ILE A 199 -24.80 -6.51 4.66
C ILE A 199 -23.26 -6.55 4.72
N TYR A 200 -22.71 -7.17 5.76
CA TYR A 200 -21.26 -7.31 5.96
C TYR A 200 -20.71 -8.68 5.53
N ASN A 201 -21.53 -9.52 4.89
CA ASN A 201 -21.05 -10.81 4.40
C ASN A 201 -20.30 -10.61 3.08
N GLU A 202 -19.00 -10.84 3.11
CA GLU A 202 -18.17 -10.86 1.90
C GLU A 202 -18.29 -12.23 1.21
N LEU A 203 -18.96 -12.25 0.07
CA LEU A 203 -19.09 -13.44 -0.77
C LEU A 203 -18.00 -13.42 -1.84
N SER A 204 -17.15 -14.44 -1.84
CA SER A 204 -16.08 -14.61 -2.82
C SER A 204 -16.27 -15.93 -3.59
N THR A 205 -16.20 -15.86 -4.92
CA THR A 205 -16.26 -17.03 -5.80
C THR A 205 -14.94 -17.21 -6.52
N LEU A 206 -14.39 -18.43 -6.49
CA LEU A 206 -13.20 -18.80 -7.26
C LEU A 206 -13.61 -19.74 -8.39
N GLN A 207 -13.35 -19.31 -9.63
CA GLN A 207 -13.55 -20.14 -10.81
C GLN A 207 -12.22 -20.74 -11.26
N VAL A 208 -12.16 -22.06 -11.36
CA VAL A 208 -10.97 -22.77 -11.87
C VAL A 208 -11.06 -22.81 -13.39
N VAL A 209 -10.20 -22.02 -14.06
CA VAL A 209 -10.17 -21.92 -15.53
C VAL A 209 -9.39 -23.07 -16.17
N GLN A 210 -8.41 -23.64 -15.46
CA GLN A 210 -7.60 -24.76 -15.93
C GLN A 210 -7.29 -25.72 -14.77
N GLY A 211 -7.30 -27.02 -15.08
CA GLY A 211 -7.03 -28.09 -14.12
C GLY A 211 -8.25 -28.56 -13.33
N SER A 212 -8.04 -29.50 -12.42
CA SER A 212 -9.08 -30.08 -11.57
C SER A 212 -8.88 -29.67 -10.11
N LEU A 213 -9.93 -29.18 -9.47
CA LEU A 213 -9.92 -28.91 -8.03
C LEU A 213 -10.17 -30.21 -7.24
N SER A 214 -9.20 -30.64 -6.44
CA SER A 214 -9.42 -31.76 -5.52
C SER A 214 -10.15 -31.26 -4.28
N LEU A 215 -11.41 -31.68 -4.12
CA LEU A 215 -12.26 -31.31 -3.00
C LEU A 215 -11.59 -31.55 -1.64
N ASN A 216 -10.96 -32.72 -1.48
CA ASN A 216 -10.28 -33.10 -0.24
C ASN A 216 -9.09 -32.19 0.08
N ARG A 217 -8.31 -31.80 -0.94
CA ARG A 217 -7.20 -30.87 -0.75
C ARG A 217 -7.69 -29.47 -0.41
N SER A 218 -8.73 -28.98 -1.07
CA SER A 218 -9.34 -27.69 -0.75
C SER A 218 -9.81 -27.65 0.70
N LEU A 219 -10.48 -28.71 1.17
CA LEU A 219 -10.88 -28.83 2.58
C LEU A 219 -9.70 -28.81 3.54
N GLN A 220 -8.60 -29.49 3.22
CA GLN A 220 -7.38 -29.46 4.04
C GLN A 220 -6.77 -28.06 4.10
N VAL A 221 -6.73 -27.34 2.98
CA VAL A 221 -6.24 -25.96 2.91
C VAL A 221 -7.11 -25.02 3.73
N PHE A 222 -8.45 -25.11 3.61
CA PHE A 222 -9.36 -24.31 4.43
C PHE A 222 -9.15 -24.56 5.93
N ARG A 223 -9.05 -25.83 6.34
CA ARG A 223 -8.75 -26.17 7.75
C ARG A 223 -7.41 -25.62 8.22
N TYR A 224 -6.38 -25.67 7.36
CA TYR A 224 -5.07 -25.11 7.67
C TYR A 224 -5.13 -23.59 7.88
N VAL A 225 -5.80 -22.86 6.99
CA VAL A 225 -5.97 -21.40 7.08
C VAL A 225 -6.75 -21.02 8.34
N LEU A 226 -7.87 -21.70 8.62
CA LEU A 226 -8.65 -21.47 9.85
C LEU A 226 -7.80 -21.70 11.11
N ASN A 227 -6.94 -22.72 11.13
CA ASN A 227 -6.10 -23.00 12.30
C ASN A 227 -5.00 -21.94 12.48
N LYS A 228 -4.38 -21.53 11.37
CA LYS A 228 -3.29 -20.55 11.34
C LYS A 228 -3.74 -19.15 11.76
N HIS A 229 -4.95 -18.74 11.37
CA HIS A 229 -5.43 -17.37 11.58
C HIS A 229 -6.47 -17.30 12.70
N LYS A 230 -6.06 -16.77 13.86
CA LYS A 230 -6.93 -16.65 15.04
C LYS A 230 -8.20 -15.83 14.80
N ILE A 231 -8.14 -14.79 13.95
CA ILE A 231 -9.30 -13.93 13.61
C ILE A 231 -10.46 -14.74 13.03
N LEU A 232 -10.15 -15.78 12.25
CA LEU A 232 -11.15 -16.67 11.68
C LEU A 232 -11.75 -17.61 12.72
N ARG A 233 -11.25 -17.65 13.96
CA ARG A 233 -11.80 -18.45 15.07
C ARG A 233 -12.23 -17.59 16.25
N THR A 234 -12.42 -16.30 15.99
CA THR A 234 -12.80 -15.32 17.00
C THR A 234 -14.31 -15.21 17.04
N SER A 235 -14.86 -15.30 18.26
CA SER A 235 -16.27 -15.01 18.55
C SER A 235 -16.35 -13.73 19.38
N LEU A 236 -17.39 -12.93 19.14
CA LEU A 236 -17.68 -11.74 19.93
C LEU A 236 -18.74 -12.09 20.97
N ILE A 237 -18.41 -11.90 22.25
CA ILE A 237 -19.29 -12.20 23.38
C ILE A 237 -19.65 -10.89 24.05
N PHE A 238 -20.94 -10.56 24.04
CA PHE A 238 -21.48 -9.40 24.74
C PHE A 238 -21.90 -9.81 26.15
N ASN A 239 -21.40 -9.10 27.15
CA ASN A 239 -21.77 -9.31 28.54
C ASN A 239 -22.84 -8.29 28.95
N ASN A 240 -24.08 -8.77 29.15
CA ASN A 240 -25.22 -7.93 29.51
C ASN A 240 -25.06 -7.22 30.86
N ASN A 241 -24.22 -7.74 31.77
CA ASN A 241 -24.09 -7.20 33.12
C ASN A 241 -23.21 -5.94 33.17
N ASP A 242 -22.17 -5.86 32.35
CA ASP A 242 -21.22 -4.74 32.31
C ASP A 242 -21.25 -3.96 30.98
N GLY A 243 -22.06 -4.40 30.01
CA GLY A 243 -22.18 -3.79 28.70
C GLY A 243 -20.93 -3.91 27.83
N THR A 244 -19.98 -4.78 28.20
CA THR A 244 -18.71 -4.91 27.49
C THR A 244 -18.78 -5.94 26.37
N LEU A 245 -18.12 -5.65 25.25
CA LEU A 245 -17.92 -6.59 24.16
C LEU A 245 -16.50 -7.16 24.22
N LYS A 246 -16.41 -8.49 24.32
CA LYS A 246 -15.14 -9.21 24.36
C LYS A 246 -14.97 -10.05 23.11
N GLN A 247 -13.74 -10.10 22.62
CA GLN A 247 -13.34 -11.09 21.64
C GLN A 247 -12.77 -12.33 22.35
N CYS A 248 -13.22 -13.51 21.94
CA CYS A 248 -12.79 -14.80 22.47
C CYS A 248 -12.35 -15.69 21.31
N ILE A 249 -11.13 -16.23 21.40
CA ILE A 249 -10.55 -17.10 20.38
C ILE A 249 -10.80 -18.54 20.78
N THR A 250 -11.47 -19.28 19.91
CA THR A 250 -11.91 -20.65 20.17
C THR A 250 -11.23 -21.64 19.23
N ASP A 251 -11.24 -22.92 19.57
CA ASP A 251 -10.75 -23.98 18.68
C ASP A 251 -11.75 -24.25 17.55
N ILE A 252 -11.24 -24.59 16.36
CA ILE A 252 -12.03 -24.81 15.12
C ILE A 252 -13.28 -25.67 15.33
N HIS A 253 -13.16 -26.72 16.14
CA HIS A 253 -14.21 -27.71 16.35
C HIS A 253 -15.44 -27.15 17.07
N LYS A 254 -15.33 -25.97 17.68
CA LYS A 254 -16.43 -25.31 18.39
C LYS A 254 -17.08 -24.18 17.57
N THR A 255 -16.45 -23.73 16.47
CA THR A 255 -16.82 -22.46 15.82
C THR A 255 -17.39 -22.63 14.41
N PHE A 256 -17.04 -23.68 13.68
CA PHE A 256 -17.46 -23.86 12.27
C PHE A 256 -17.96 -25.24 11.96
N THR A 257 -19.04 -25.29 11.16
CA THR A 257 -19.44 -26.49 10.41
C THR A 257 -19.12 -26.26 8.94
N ILE A 258 -18.22 -27.08 8.38
CA ILE A 258 -17.94 -27.03 6.95
C ILE A 258 -18.94 -27.97 6.25
N THR A 259 -19.96 -27.40 5.62
CA THR A 259 -20.94 -28.15 4.83
C THR A 259 -20.52 -28.18 3.37
N MET A 260 -20.57 -29.36 2.77
CA MET A 260 -20.21 -29.58 1.38
C MET A 260 -21.46 -29.91 0.59
N ASN A 261 -21.89 -28.99 -0.26
CA ASN A 261 -23.01 -29.21 -1.17
C ASN A 261 -22.46 -29.33 -2.59
N GLN A 262 -22.56 -30.52 -3.18
CA GLN A 262 -22.37 -30.70 -4.62
C GLN A 262 -23.73 -30.62 -5.29
N THR A 263 -23.99 -29.52 -5.98
CA THR A 263 -25.11 -29.44 -6.91
C THR A 263 -24.63 -30.00 -8.25
N PHE A 264 -25.13 -31.19 -8.60
CA PHE A 264 -25.01 -31.73 -9.95
C PHE A 264 -26.06 -31.02 -10.82
N GLU A 265 -25.62 -30.36 -11.88
CA GLU A 265 -26.48 -30.07 -13.05
C GLU A 265 -26.57 -31.30 -13.94
#